data_AF-A0A1I6HJT9-F1
#
_entry.id   AF-A0A1I6HJT9-F1
#
_cell.length_a   1.000
_cell.length_b   1.000
_cell.length_c   1.000
_cell.angle_alpha   90.00
_cell.angle_beta   90.00
_cell.angle_gamma   90.00
#
_symmetry.space_group_name_H-M   'P 1'
#
loop_
_entity.id
_entity.type
_entity.pdbx_description
1 polymer ?
#
loop_
_entity_poly.entity_id
_entity_poly.type
_entity_poly.pdbx_seq_one_letter_code
_entity_poly.pdbx_strand_id
1 'polypeptide(L)'
;MSKRTRLVVYLDKRYLLAFKICMLLVSLPFLYDVFIILSSGIADSGQYVVKRSEGWGYYAYLFKKSAFAFLFVWLGTLGSKEKLNIPED
;
A
#
# COMPACT_ATOMS: atom_id res chain seq x y z
N MET A 1 -22.56 -5.85 18.11
CA MET A 1 -21.64 -4.70 17.91
C MET A 1 -20.36 -5.23 17.26
N SER A 2 -20.26 -5.15 15.93
CA SER A 2 -19.19 -5.81 15.16
C SER A 2 -17.87 -5.06 15.37
N LYS A 3 -16.92 -5.67 16.09
CA LYS A 3 -15.54 -5.17 16.20
C LYS A 3 -14.92 -5.25 14.82
N ARG A 4 -14.96 -4.13 14.06
CA ARG A 4 -14.17 -3.99 12.83
C ARG A 4 -12.70 -4.05 13.21
N THR A 5 -12.09 -5.22 13.08
CA THR A 5 -10.66 -5.43 13.24
C THR A 5 -9.95 -4.68 12.11
N ARG A 6 -9.72 -3.38 12.30
CA ARG A 6 -8.89 -2.60 11.37
C ARG A 6 -7.46 -3.10 11.52
N LEU A 7 -6.79 -3.40 10.42
CA LEU A 7 -5.35 -3.63 10.40
C LEU A 7 -4.67 -2.36 10.88
N VAL A 8 -4.16 -2.41 12.11
CA VAL A 8 -3.46 -1.31 12.77
C VAL A 8 -2.16 -1.86 13.33
N VAL A 9 -1.04 -1.25 12.94
CA VAL A 9 0.27 -1.53 13.50
C VAL A 9 0.51 -0.58 14.67
N TYR A 10 0.87 -1.15 15.82
CA TYR A 10 1.22 -0.38 17.01
C TYR A 10 2.74 -0.23 17.06
N LEU A 11 3.22 1.01 17.00
CA LEU A 11 4.64 1.34 17.13
C LEU A 11 4.88 2.36 18.24
N ASP A 12 6.08 2.34 18.81
CA ASP A 12 6.53 3.38 19.74
C ASP A 12 6.53 4.76 19.05
N LYS A 13 6.17 5.79 19.82
CA LYS A 13 6.06 7.18 19.35
C LYS A 13 7.28 7.66 18.58
N ARG A 14 8.47 7.29 19.06
CA ARG A 14 9.76 7.68 18.46
C ARG A 14 9.92 7.18 17.02
N TYR A 15 9.38 6.01 16.71
CA TYR A 15 9.50 5.37 15.39
C TYR A 15 8.24 5.55 14.53
N LEU A 16 7.13 6.01 15.11
CA LEU A 16 5.86 6.14 14.39
C LEU A 16 5.95 7.08 13.19
N LEU A 17 6.59 8.25 13.36
CA LEU A 17 6.74 9.22 12.28
C LEU A 17 7.69 8.70 11.19
N ALA A 18 8.81 8.11 11.58
CA ALA A 18 9.75 7.47 10.66
C ALA A 18 9.10 6.32 9.88
N PHE A 19 8.31 5.48 10.56
CA PHE A 19 7.54 4.40 9.95
C PHE A 19 6.53 4.93 8.94
N LYS A 20 5.78 5.99 9.29
CA LYS A 20 4.83 6.62 8.36
C LYS A 20 5.50 7.15 7.11
N ILE A 21 6.61 7.88 7.27
CA ILE A 21 7.38 8.40 6.13
C ILE A 21 7.96 7.24 5.30
N CYS A 22 8.55 6.23 5.93
CA CYS A 22 9.07 5.06 5.23
C CYS A 22 7.99 4.33 4.42
N MET A 23 6.80 4.12 5.00
CA MET A 23 5.69 3.47 4.29
C MET A 23 5.19 4.31 3.11
N LEU A 24 5.15 5.63 3.24
CA LEU A 24 4.82 6.52 2.12
C LEU A 24 5.90 6.49 1.03
N LEU A 25 7.18 6.50 1.40
CA LEU A 25 8.30 6.36 0.45
C LEU A 25 8.28 5.03 -0.27
N VAL A 26 7.97 3.93 0.43
CA VAL A 26 7.82 2.60 -0.19
C VAL A 26 6.59 2.57 -1.11
N SER A 27 5.53 3.34 -0.82
CA SER A 27 4.33 3.37 -1.67
C SER A 27 4.52 4.09 -3.01
N LEU A 28 5.43 5.06 -3.09
CA LEU A 28 5.69 5.89 -4.26
C LEU A 28 5.98 5.10 -5.55
N PRO A 29 6.90 4.12 -5.59
CA PRO A 29 7.14 3.33 -6.80
C PRO A 29 5.90 2.54 -7.22
N PHE A 30 5.10 2.01 -6.29
CA PHE A 30 3.86 1.29 -6.63
C PHE A 30 2.79 2.23 -7.18
N LEU A 31 2.65 3.44 -6.63
CA LEU A 31 1.74 4.46 -7.16
C LEU A 31 2.15 4.90 -8.56
N TYR A 32 3.46 5.10 -8.78
CA TYR A 32 4.00 5.44 -10.09
C TYR A 32 3.75 4.32 -11.11
N ASP A 33 4.00 3.06 -10.75
CA ASP A 33 3.69 1.91 -11.59
C ASP A 33 2.21 1.87 -11.95
N VAL A 34 1.30 2.03 -10.98
CA VAL A 34 -0.15 2.05 -11.23
C VAL A 34 -0.51 3.19 -12.18
N PHE A 35 0.07 4.38 -12.00
CA PHE A 35 -0.16 5.53 -12.87
C PHE A 35 0.33 5.28 -14.30
N ILE A 36 1.52 4.69 -14.46
CA ILE A 36 2.07 4.33 -15.77
C ILE A 36 1.21 3.27 -16.45
N ILE A 37 0.78 2.23 -15.73
CA ILE A 37 -0.10 1.19 -16.30
C ILE A 37 -1.43 1.81 -16.74
N LEU A 38 -2.02 2.68 -15.93
CA LEU A 38 -3.30 3.33 -16.24
C LEU A 38 -3.21 4.27 -17.45
N SER A 39 -2.12 5.03 -17.56
CA SER A 39 -1.89 6.02 -18.62
C SER A 39 -1.43 5.40 -19.94
N SER A 40 -0.52 4.42 -19.89
CA SER A 40 -0.04 3.71 -21.08
C SER A 40 -1.03 2.65 -21.57
N GLY A 41 -1.89 2.13 -20.69
CA GLY A 41 -2.75 0.98 -21.00
C GLY A 41 -1.95 -0.32 -21.17
N ILE A 42 -0.70 -0.35 -20.72
CA ILE A 42 0.22 -1.47 -20.83
C ILE A 42 0.65 -1.89 -19.43
N ALA A 43 0.37 -3.14 -19.07
CA ALA A 43 0.89 -3.76 -17.86
C ALA A 43 2.19 -4.48 -18.21
N ASP A 44 3.33 -3.91 -17.84
CA ASP A 44 4.64 -4.53 -17.98
C ASP A 44 5.07 -5.11 -16.62
N SER A 45 5.27 -6.43 -16.57
CA SER A 45 5.79 -7.15 -15.40
C SER A 45 7.25 -7.60 -15.57
N GLY A 46 7.95 -7.13 -16.61
CA GLY A 46 9.31 -7.52 -16.97
C GLY A 46 9.41 -8.88 -17.68
N GLN A 47 8.46 -9.78 -17.48
CA GLN A 47 8.35 -11.07 -18.20
C GLN A 47 7.12 -11.15 -19.12
N TYR A 48 6.10 -10.32 -18.87
CA TYR A 48 4.87 -10.29 -19.64
C TYR A 48 4.44 -8.84 -19.86
N VAL A 49 4.26 -8.47 -21.12
CA VAL A 49 3.66 -7.21 -21.53
C VAL A 49 2.22 -7.54 -21.92
N VAL A 50 1.26 -7.09 -21.13
CA VAL A 50 -0.17 -7.36 -21.38
C VAL A 50 -0.88 -6.03 -21.64
N LYS A 51 -1.56 -5.92 -22.78
CA LYS A 51 -2.34 -4.72 -23.09
C LYS A 51 -3.72 -4.76 -22.44
N ARG A 52 -4.31 -3.58 -22.24
CA ARG A 52 -5.66 -3.36 -21.67
C ARG A 52 -6.80 -4.16 -22.34
N SER A 53 -6.59 -4.77 -23.51
CA SER A 53 -7.59 -5.62 -24.20
C SER A 53 -7.21 -7.11 -24.36
N GLU A 54 -6.02 -7.54 -23.94
CA GLU A 54 -5.53 -8.91 -24.20
C GLU A 54 -5.96 -9.94 -23.16
N GLY A 55 -6.65 -9.52 -22.09
CA GLY A 55 -7.33 -10.43 -21.16
C GLY A 55 -7.33 -9.97 -19.70
N TRP A 56 -7.79 -10.86 -18.81
CA TRP A 56 -7.88 -10.62 -17.35
C TRP A 56 -6.51 -10.36 -16.68
N GLY A 57 -5.41 -10.75 -17.32
CA GLY A 57 -4.04 -10.57 -16.80
C GLY A 57 -3.67 -9.10 -16.55
N TYR A 58 -4.11 -8.19 -17.43
CA TYR A 58 -3.90 -6.75 -17.26
C TYR A 58 -4.56 -6.23 -15.97
N TYR A 59 -5.83 -6.59 -15.76
CA TYR A 59 -6.60 -6.15 -14.60
C TYR A 59 -6.09 -6.77 -13.30
N ALA A 60 -5.72 -8.06 -13.31
CA ALA A 60 -5.14 -8.72 -12.15
C ALA A 60 -3.81 -8.09 -11.71
N TYR A 61 -2.95 -7.72 -12.68
CA TYR A 61 -1.69 -7.05 -12.39
C TYR A 61 -1.88 -5.63 -11.84
N LEU A 62 -2.76 -4.84 -12.47
CA LEU A 62 -3.13 -3.51 -12.00
C LEU A 62 -3.69 -3.58 -10.57
N PHE A 63 -4.60 -4.52 -10.30
CA PHE A 63 -5.17 -4.72 -8.97
C PHE A 63 -4.11 -5.09 -7.93
N LYS A 64 -3.19 -6.00 -8.27
CA LYS A 64 -2.07 -6.38 -7.39
C LYS A 64 -1.22 -5.17 -7.00
N LYS A 65 -0.77 -4.38 -7.98
CA LYS A 65 0.06 -3.18 -7.74
C LYS A 65 -0.72 -2.11 -6.96
N SER A 66 -1.99 -1.90 -7.29
CA SER A 66 -2.87 -0.97 -6.58
C SER A 66 -3.14 -1.40 -5.13
N ALA A 67 -3.29 -2.69 -4.86
CA ALA A 67 -3.49 -3.21 -3.51
C ALA A 67 -2.27 -2.93 -2.64
N PHE A 68 -1.05 -3.13 -3.15
CA PHE A 68 0.18 -2.79 -2.43
C PHE A 68 0.31 -1.28 -2.21
N ALA A 69 0.09 -0.47 -3.25
CA ALA A 69 0.11 0.98 -3.11
C ALA A 69 -0.87 1.46 -2.01
N PHE A 70 -2.10 0.96 -2.04
CA PHE A 70 -3.12 1.32 -1.06
C PHE A 70 -2.77 0.82 0.35
N LEU A 71 -2.21 -0.39 0.48
CA LEU A 71 -1.75 -0.93 1.76
C LEU A 71 -0.67 -0.05 2.39
N PHE A 72 0.35 0.33 1.61
CA PHE A 72 1.45 1.16 2.13
C PHE A 72 1.01 2.58 2.44
N VAL A 73 0.15 3.19 1.61
CA VAL A 73 -0.47 4.48 1.90
C VAL A 73 -1.34 4.40 3.16
N TRP A 74 -2.13 3.33 3.30
CA TRP A 74 -2.96 3.11 4.48
C TRP A 74 -2.09 3.01 5.74
N LEU A 75 -1.05 2.18 5.72
CA LEU A 75 -0.09 2.05 6.83
C LEU A 75 0.61 3.38 7.14
N GLY A 76 0.98 4.16 6.13
CA GLY A 76 1.63 5.46 6.28
C GLY A 76 0.72 6.57 6.85
N THR A 77 -0.60 6.44 6.72
CA THR A 77 -1.55 7.49 7.10
C THR A 77 -2.37 7.11 8.35
N LEU A 78 -3.21 6.07 8.22
CA LEU A 78 -4.30 5.72 9.15
C LEU A 78 -4.09 4.37 9.85
N GLY A 79 -3.27 3.51 9.26
CA GLY A 79 -2.99 2.15 9.72
C GLY A 79 -1.88 2.03 10.76
N SER A 80 -1.28 3.14 11.17
CA SER A 80 -0.25 3.16 12.23
C SER A 80 -0.73 3.96 13.41
N LYS A 81 -0.76 3.33 14.58
CA LYS A 81 -1.10 3.98 15.86
C LYS A 81 0.04 3.90 16.84
N GLU A 82 0.09 4.90 17.71
CA GLU A 82 1.02 4.93 18.83
C GLU A 82 0.64 3.80 19.79
N LYS A 83 1.62 2.99 20.16
CA LYS A 83 1.47 2.09 21.30
C LYS A 83 1.46 2.99 22.55
N LEU A 84 0.29 3.15 23.16
CA LEU A 84 0.19 3.77 24.47
C LEU A 84 0.96 2.86 25.44
N ASN A 85 2.14 3.30 25.87
CA ASN A 85 2.74 2.77 27.09
C ASN A 85 1.85 3.26 28.23
N ILE A 86 0.80 2.50 28.52
CA ILE A 86 0.13 2.57 29.81
C ILE A 86 1.18 2.07 30.80
N PRO A 87 1.68 2.90 31.72
CA PRO A 87 2.49 2.37 32.81
C PRO A 87 1.60 1.35 33.55
N GLU A 88 2.03 0.10 33.62
CA GLU A 88 1.53 -0.80 34.65
C GLU A 88 2.13 -0.29 35.97
N ASP A 89 1.24 0.20 36.84
CA ASP A 89 1.41 0.71 38.21
C ASP A 89 2.20 2.03 38.43
#